data_AF-F7JW02-F1
#
_entry.id   AF-F7JW02-F1
#
_cell.length_a   1.000
_cell.length_b   1.000
_cell.length_c   1.000
_cell.angle_alpha   90.00
_cell.angle_beta   90.00
_cell.angle_gamma   90.00
#
_symmetry.space_group_name_H-M   'P 1'
#
loop_
_entity.id
_entity.type
_entity.pdbx_description
1 polymer ?
#
loop_
_entity_poly.entity_id
_entity_poly.type
_entity_poly.pdbx_seq_one_letter_code
_entity_poly.pdbx_strand_id
1 'polypeptide(L)'
;MAKFLDLTGLGTFKTKIQEWVNTRLNSEVTIKVVKVNGQALSPDGSKAVNVDLSTYAIKTEVTKEIAQAVSGIKGFDAQVVSSLPQTGEKGILYLVANSGSGQNIYDEYLWVNGKYEKLGTREIDLTAYAKKTELPTKTSQLTNDSGFLTGVPAEYVTETELSGKGYQTGAQVTQAITNATEDMATNTGVEEKLEGYALKTEIPTVESISNSEIDSLFTA
;
A
#
# COMPACT_ATOMS: atom_id res chain seq x y z
N MET A 1 -21.42 -113.79 -12.43
CA MET A 1 -22.76 -113.33 -12.81
C MET A 1 -23.11 -112.11 -11.98
N ALA A 2 -23.59 -111.04 -12.62
CA ALA A 2 -23.72 -109.72 -12.03
C ALA A 2 -24.71 -109.70 -10.85
N LYS A 3 -24.37 -109.00 -9.76
CA LYS A 3 -25.32 -108.61 -8.71
C LYS A 3 -26.25 -107.56 -9.34
N PHE A 4 -27.37 -108.01 -9.89
CA PHE A 4 -28.39 -107.09 -10.39
C PHE A 4 -29.03 -106.36 -9.20
N LEU A 5 -29.21 -105.05 -9.35
CA LEU A 5 -29.97 -104.25 -8.40
C LEU A 5 -31.41 -104.77 -8.37
N ASP A 6 -31.93 -105.07 -7.18
CA ASP A 6 -33.33 -105.43 -7.02
C ASP A 6 -34.21 -104.24 -7.47
N LEU A 7 -34.98 -104.47 -8.52
CA LEU A 7 -35.82 -103.47 -9.17
C LEU A 7 -36.89 -102.95 -8.20
N THR A 8 -37.35 -103.78 -7.26
CA THR A 8 -38.34 -103.41 -6.24
C THR A 8 -37.71 -102.53 -5.16
N GLY A 9 -36.49 -102.86 -4.72
CA GLY A 9 -35.69 -102.03 -3.82
C GLY A 9 -35.37 -100.65 -4.42
N LEU A 10 -34.99 -100.59 -5.69
CA LEU A 10 -34.71 -99.33 -6.40
C LEU A 10 -35.97 -98.47 -6.56
N GLY A 11 -37.12 -99.10 -6.88
CA GLY A 11 -38.41 -98.41 -6.93
C GLY A 11 -38.80 -97.80 -5.59
N THR A 12 -38.65 -98.57 -4.50
CA THR A 12 -38.95 -98.11 -3.13
C THR A 12 -38.05 -96.95 -2.72
N PHE A 13 -36.75 -97.04 -3.00
CA PHE A 13 -35.79 -95.97 -2.71
C PHE A 13 -36.12 -94.68 -3.46
N LYS A 14 -36.47 -94.79 -4.75
CA LYS A 14 -36.88 -93.64 -5.57
C LYS A 14 -38.12 -92.96 -5.00
N THR A 15 -39.14 -93.73 -4.64
CA THR A 15 -40.38 -93.20 -4.03
C THR A 15 -40.08 -92.46 -2.73
N LYS A 16 -39.30 -93.06 -1.82
CA LYS A 16 -38.96 -92.44 -0.53
C LYS A 16 -38.16 -91.15 -0.67
N ILE A 17 -37.21 -91.09 -1.61
CA ILE A 17 -36.48 -89.84 -1.88
C ILE A 17 -37.41 -88.79 -2.46
N GLN A 18 -38.29 -89.15 -3.38
CA GLN A 18 -39.22 -88.22 -4.01
C GLN A 18 -40.21 -87.64 -3.00
N GLU A 19 -40.73 -88.47 -2.08
CA GLU A 19 -41.56 -88.03 -0.94
C GLU A 19 -40.78 -87.11 0.02
N TRP A 20 -39.52 -87.44 0.34
CA TRP A 20 -38.67 -86.62 1.20
C TRP A 20 -38.38 -85.24 0.57
N VAL A 21 -38.04 -85.19 -0.72
CA VAL A 21 -37.82 -83.93 -1.45
C VAL A 21 -39.09 -83.09 -1.47
N ASN A 22 -40.24 -83.69 -1.78
CA ASN A 22 -41.51 -82.98 -1.82
C ASN A 22 -41.93 -82.44 -0.45
N THR A 23 -41.63 -83.16 0.63
CA THR A 23 -42.02 -82.76 1.99
C THR A 23 -41.06 -81.73 2.60
N ARG A 24 -39.76 -81.81 2.28
CA ARG A 24 -38.71 -81.07 2.99
C ARG A 24 -38.11 -79.91 2.21
N LEU A 25 -38.01 -80.04 0.88
CA LEU A 25 -37.40 -79.03 -0.01
C LEU A 25 -38.45 -78.23 -0.78
N ASN A 26 -39.60 -78.83 -1.10
CA ASN A 26 -40.68 -78.16 -1.83
C ASN A 26 -41.76 -77.54 -0.92
N SER A 27 -41.65 -77.68 0.42
CA SER A 27 -42.44 -76.86 1.33
C SER A 27 -41.88 -75.44 1.32
N GLU A 28 -42.71 -74.43 1.07
CA GLU A 28 -42.28 -73.02 1.07
C GLU A 28 -41.42 -72.71 2.30
N VAL A 29 -40.20 -72.21 2.09
CA VAL A 29 -39.35 -71.74 3.17
C VAL A 29 -39.95 -70.44 3.69
N THR A 30 -40.81 -70.56 4.71
CA THR A 30 -41.43 -69.42 5.36
C THR A 30 -40.70 -69.09 6.65
N ILE A 31 -40.42 -67.80 6.86
CA ILE A 31 -39.86 -67.32 8.12
C ILE A 31 -40.93 -67.50 9.20
N LYS A 32 -40.68 -68.37 10.20
CA LYS A 32 -41.67 -68.70 11.24
C LYS A 32 -41.76 -67.67 12.37
N VAL A 33 -40.64 -67.03 12.72
CA VAL A 33 -40.55 -66.03 13.80
C VAL A 33 -39.41 -65.06 13.50
N VAL A 34 -39.65 -63.78 13.72
CA VAL A 34 -38.61 -62.74 13.79
C VAL A 34 -38.49 -62.31 15.24
N LYS A 35 -37.28 -62.09 15.77
CA LYS A 35 -37.07 -61.65 17.16
C LYS A 35 -36.31 -60.32 17.17
N VAL A 36 -36.65 -59.44 18.10
CA VAL A 36 -35.87 -58.23 18.42
C VAL A 36 -35.50 -58.31 19.90
N ASN A 37 -34.20 -58.19 20.22
CA ASN A 37 -33.66 -58.31 21.58
C ASN A 37 -34.11 -59.56 22.34
N GLY A 38 -34.13 -60.71 21.66
CA GLY A 38 -34.49 -62.00 22.23
C GLY A 38 -36.00 -62.24 22.43
N GLN A 39 -36.83 -61.21 22.29
CA GLN A 39 -38.29 -61.33 22.34
C GLN A 39 -38.85 -61.60 20.94
N ALA A 40 -39.75 -62.58 20.83
CA ALA A 40 -40.44 -62.86 19.58
C ALA A 40 -41.34 -61.68 19.21
N LEU A 41 -41.17 -61.18 17.99
CA LEU A 41 -42.14 -60.28 17.40
C LEU A 41 -43.36 -61.13 17.03
N SER A 42 -44.52 -60.80 17.59
CA SER A 42 -45.80 -61.18 16.98
C SER A 42 -46.06 -60.18 15.87
N PRO A 43 -46.09 -60.59 14.59
CA PRO A 43 -46.53 -59.73 13.51
C PRO A 43 -48.02 -59.46 13.75
N ASP A 44 -48.29 -58.36 14.44
CA ASP A 44 -49.63 -57.85 14.58
C ASP A 44 -49.87 -56.98 13.35
N GLY A 45 -50.77 -57.42 12.45
CA GLY A 45 -51.17 -56.64 11.29
C GLY A 45 -51.73 -55.26 11.63
N SER A 46 -52.01 -55.02 12.92
CA SER A 46 -52.46 -53.76 13.50
C SER A 46 -51.30 -52.88 14.02
N LYS A 47 -50.08 -53.41 14.17
CA LYS A 47 -48.90 -52.70 14.67
C LYS A 47 -47.90 -52.46 13.54
N ALA A 48 -48.14 -51.41 12.76
CA ALA A 48 -47.17 -50.90 11.81
C ALA A 48 -46.01 -50.20 12.54
N VAL A 49 -44.80 -50.28 11.97
CA VAL A 49 -43.71 -49.36 12.34
C VAL A 49 -44.07 -47.99 11.76
N ASN A 50 -44.57 -47.08 12.60
CA ASN A 50 -44.93 -45.73 12.17
C ASN A 50 -43.69 -44.83 12.27
N VAL A 51 -43.08 -44.50 11.13
CA VAL A 51 -42.03 -43.48 11.07
C VAL A 51 -42.72 -42.14 10.92
N ASP A 52 -42.73 -41.35 11.99
CA ASP A 52 -43.27 -39.99 11.95
C ASP A 52 -42.33 -39.05 11.17
N LEU A 53 -42.69 -38.79 9.92
CA LEU A 53 -41.99 -37.87 9.04
C LEU A 53 -42.57 -36.46 9.07
N SER A 54 -43.55 -36.17 9.95
CA SER A 54 -44.21 -34.85 10.02
C SER A 54 -43.25 -33.70 10.35
N THR A 55 -42.12 -34.01 10.97
CA THR A 55 -41.05 -33.06 11.30
C THR A 55 -39.95 -32.97 10.24
N TYR A 56 -39.96 -33.86 9.23
CA TYR A 56 -38.98 -33.89 8.16
C TYR A 56 -39.53 -33.20 6.91
N ALA A 57 -38.70 -32.35 6.33
CA ALA A 57 -39.09 -31.61 5.14
C ALA A 57 -39.10 -32.54 3.92
N ILE A 58 -40.27 -32.69 3.28
CA ILE A 58 -40.39 -33.49 2.06
C ILE A 58 -39.73 -32.73 0.91
N LYS A 59 -38.76 -33.35 0.22
CA LYS A 59 -37.97 -32.73 -0.85
C LYS A 59 -38.84 -32.00 -1.89
N THR A 60 -40.00 -32.56 -2.25
CA THR A 60 -40.92 -31.96 -3.23
C THR A 60 -41.57 -30.68 -2.70
N GLU A 61 -42.07 -30.68 -1.47
CA GLU A 61 -42.67 -29.49 -0.84
C GLU A 61 -41.61 -28.41 -0.62
N VAL A 62 -40.42 -28.75 -0.14
CA VAL A 62 -39.31 -27.79 0.00
C VAL A 62 -38.93 -27.16 -1.33
N THR A 63 -38.83 -27.96 -2.39
CA THR A 63 -38.51 -27.46 -3.73
C THR A 63 -39.60 -26.50 -4.24
N LYS A 64 -40.86 -26.83 -3.98
CA LYS A 64 -42.01 -26.00 -4.34
C LYS A 64 -42.03 -24.68 -3.57
N GLU A 65 -41.83 -24.71 -2.25
CA GLU A 65 -41.77 -23.51 -1.40
C GLU A 65 -40.62 -22.59 -1.82
N ILE A 66 -39.43 -23.14 -2.09
CA ILE A 66 -38.30 -22.36 -2.60
C ILE A 66 -38.64 -21.74 -3.97
N ALA A 67 -39.20 -22.53 -4.89
CA ALA A 67 -39.58 -22.05 -6.21
C ALA A 67 -40.64 -20.94 -6.12
N GLN A 68 -41.64 -21.08 -5.24
CA GLN A 68 -42.65 -20.05 -4.98
C GLN A 68 -42.04 -18.79 -4.39
N ALA A 69 -41.19 -18.92 -3.37
CA ALA A 69 -40.53 -17.80 -2.71
C ALA A 69 -39.66 -16.97 -3.67
N VAL A 70 -38.98 -17.61 -4.63
CA VAL A 70 -38.13 -16.92 -5.61
C VAL A 70 -38.82 -16.60 -6.93
N SER A 71 -40.01 -17.15 -7.19
CA SER A 71 -40.73 -16.97 -8.47
C SER A 71 -41.06 -15.51 -8.80
N GLY A 72 -41.20 -14.66 -7.77
CA GLY A 72 -41.45 -13.23 -7.94
C GLY A 72 -40.19 -12.40 -8.23
N ILE A 73 -38.99 -12.98 -8.05
CA ILE A 73 -37.72 -12.32 -8.31
C ILE A 73 -37.42 -12.52 -9.79
N LYS A 74 -37.61 -11.48 -10.61
CA LYS A 74 -37.33 -11.51 -12.05
C LYS A 74 -35.82 -11.61 -12.40
N GLY A 75 -34.95 -11.76 -11.41
CA GLY A 75 -33.51 -11.57 -11.58
C GLY A 75 -33.17 -10.09 -11.78
N PHE A 76 -31.89 -9.76 -11.63
CA PHE A 76 -31.35 -8.47 -12.03
C PHE A 76 -30.24 -8.69 -13.05
N ASP A 77 -30.29 -7.96 -14.16
CA ASP A 77 -29.23 -7.96 -15.17
C ASP A 77 -28.89 -6.51 -15.55
N ALA A 78 -27.67 -6.27 -16.01
CA ALA A 78 -27.20 -4.96 -16.45
C ALA A 78 -26.99 -4.96 -17.97
N GLN A 79 -27.64 -4.03 -18.65
CA GLN A 79 -27.55 -3.93 -20.10
C GLN A 79 -27.03 -2.56 -20.52
N VAL A 80 -25.86 -2.54 -21.15
CA VAL A 80 -25.33 -1.35 -21.80
C VAL A 80 -26.06 -1.14 -23.13
N VAL A 81 -26.66 0.03 -23.30
CA VAL A 81 -27.40 0.41 -24.51
C VAL A 81 -26.93 1.77 -25.02
N SER A 82 -26.96 1.98 -26.33
CA SER A 82 -26.65 3.29 -26.93
C SER A 82 -27.75 4.33 -26.66
N SER A 83 -28.99 3.87 -26.46
CA SER A 83 -30.14 4.68 -26.06
C SER A 83 -31.17 3.79 -25.36
N LEU A 84 -32.03 4.37 -24.52
CA LEU A 84 -33.13 3.62 -23.90
C LEU A 84 -34.06 3.06 -24.99
N PRO A 85 -34.44 1.76 -24.92
CA PRO A 85 -35.50 1.20 -25.74
C PRO A 85 -36.83 1.95 -25.55
N GLN A 86 -37.81 1.74 -26.43
CA GLN A 86 -39.14 2.36 -26.28
C GLN A 86 -39.87 1.88 -25.01
N THR A 87 -39.64 0.63 -24.61
CA THR A 87 -40.16 0.02 -23.39
C THR A 87 -39.08 -0.82 -22.74
N GLY A 88 -38.96 -0.74 -21.41
CA GLY A 88 -37.99 -1.54 -20.66
C GLY A 88 -38.58 -2.80 -20.06
N GLU A 89 -37.69 -3.67 -19.61
CA GLU A 89 -38.02 -4.89 -18.89
C GLU A 89 -37.76 -4.71 -17.39
N LYS A 90 -38.69 -5.21 -16.56
CA LYS A 90 -38.51 -5.21 -15.10
C LYS A 90 -37.34 -6.11 -14.73
N GLY A 91 -36.42 -5.61 -13.92
CA GLY A 91 -35.21 -6.33 -13.51
C GLY A 91 -33.97 -5.98 -14.33
N ILE A 92 -34.10 -5.19 -15.40
CA ILE A 92 -32.93 -4.74 -16.17
C ILE A 92 -32.50 -3.35 -15.70
N LEU A 93 -31.23 -3.25 -15.29
CA LEU A 93 -30.52 -2.00 -15.10
C LEU A 93 -29.95 -1.56 -16.45
N TYR A 94 -30.59 -0.57 -17.07
CA TYR A 94 -30.14 -0.01 -18.33
C TYR A 94 -29.03 1.00 -18.08
N LEU A 95 -27.89 0.81 -18.73
CA LEU A 95 -26.73 1.68 -18.65
C LEU A 95 -26.60 2.42 -19.99
N VAL A 96 -26.89 3.72 -19.99
CA VAL A 96 -26.81 4.56 -21.19
C VAL A 96 -25.55 5.41 -21.08
N ALA A 97 -24.72 5.41 -22.11
CA ALA A 97 -23.49 6.21 -22.10
C ALA A 97 -23.83 7.68 -21.81
N ASN A 98 -23.15 8.27 -20.84
CA ASN A 98 -23.27 9.69 -20.53
C ASN A 98 -22.07 10.47 -21.05
N SER A 99 -22.17 11.79 -21.09
CA SER A 99 -21.08 12.68 -21.50
C SER A 99 -20.06 12.91 -20.38
N GLY A 100 -20.07 12.08 -19.34
CA GLY A 100 -19.15 12.18 -18.20
C GLY A 100 -17.71 11.90 -18.60
N SER A 101 -16.76 12.47 -17.85
CA SER A 101 -15.33 12.19 -18.00
C SER A 101 -14.83 11.33 -16.84
N GLY A 102 -13.96 10.36 -17.11
CA GLY A 102 -13.32 9.54 -16.09
C GLY A 102 -14.12 8.29 -15.70
N GLN A 103 -14.33 8.07 -14.40
CA GLN A 103 -14.94 6.83 -13.86
C GLN A 103 -16.47 6.78 -13.96
N ASN A 104 -17.14 7.87 -14.34
CA ASN A 104 -18.58 7.90 -14.61
C ASN A 104 -18.82 7.92 -16.12
N ILE A 105 -19.28 6.80 -16.65
CA ILE A 105 -19.45 6.57 -18.10
C ILE A 105 -20.91 6.30 -18.45
N TYR A 106 -21.76 5.95 -17.47
CA TYR A 106 -23.13 5.54 -17.70
C TYR A 106 -24.11 6.22 -16.73
N ASP A 107 -25.23 6.65 -17.28
CA ASP A 107 -26.43 6.93 -16.52
C ASP A 107 -27.19 5.62 -16.30
N GLU A 108 -27.67 5.42 -15.07
CA GLU A 108 -28.41 4.21 -14.70
C GLU A 108 -29.92 4.43 -14.75
N TYR A 109 -30.65 3.52 -15.40
CA TYR A 109 -32.11 3.58 -15.50
C TYR A 109 -32.77 2.24 -15.14
N LEU A 110 -33.95 2.32 -14.55
CA LEU A 110 -34.81 1.17 -14.26
C LEU A 110 -36.19 1.35 -14.89
N TRP A 111 -36.78 0.27 -15.41
CA TRP A 111 -38.15 0.32 -15.91
C TRP A 111 -39.15 0.01 -14.80
N VAL A 112 -39.89 1.03 -14.36
CA VAL A 112 -40.90 0.91 -13.29
C VAL A 112 -42.17 1.66 -13.68
N ASN A 113 -43.34 1.07 -13.38
CA ASN A 113 -44.66 1.66 -13.64
C ASN A 113 -44.86 2.17 -15.09
N GLY A 114 -44.28 1.48 -16.07
CA GLY A 114 -44.45 1.84 -17.49
C GLY A 114 -43.60 3.00 -17.98
N LYS A 115 -42.57 3.40 -17.22
CA LYS A 115 -41.60 4.43 -17.61
C LYS A 115 -40.19 4.08 -17.12
N TYR A 116 -39.19 4.74 -17.69
CA TYR A 116 -37.84 4.72 -17.14
C TYR A 116 -37.72 5.71 -15.99
N GLU A 117 -37.15 5.24 -14.88
CA GLU A 117 -36.67 6.07 -13.78
C GLU A 117 -35.15 6.09 -13.80
N LYS A 118 -34.57 7.29 -13.74
CA LYS A 118 -33.13 7.46 -13.64
C LYS A 118 -32.70 7.26 -12.19
N LEU A 119 -31.86 6.28 -11.93
CA LEU A 119 -31.39 5.95 -10.58
C LEU A 119 -30.15 6.75 -10.20
N GLY A 120 -29.32 7.12 -11.17
CA GLY A 120 -28.07 7.81 -10.90
C GLY A 120 -27.45 8.46 -12.12
N THR A 121 -26.72 9.53 -11.81
CA THR A 121 -25.60 10.10 -12.58
C THR A 121 -24.52 10.35 -11.55
N ARG A 122 -23.45 9.57 -11.51
CA ARG A 122 -22.31 9.91 -10.65
C ARG A 122 -21.47 11.00 -11.30
N GLU A 123 -22.10 12.10 -11.72
CA GLU A 123 -21.39 13.27 -12.19
C GLU A 123 -20.86 14.02 -10.96
N ILE A 124 -19.55 13.97 -10.78
CA ILE A 124 -18.88 14.71 -9.72
C ILE A 124 -18.50 16.06 -10.34
N ASP A 125 -19.19 17.12 -9.93
CA ASP A 125 -18.81 18.48 -10.29
C ASP A 125 -17.48 18.83 -9.60
N LEU A 126 -16.42 18.90 -10.41
CA LEU A 126 -15.08 19.28 -9.98
C LEU A 126 -14.70 20.68 -10.42
N THR A 127 -15.65 21.51 -10.89
CA THR A 127 -15.36 22.86 -11.38
C THR A 127 -14.70 23.76 -10.32
N ALA A 128 -14.94 23.49 -9.04
CA ALA A 128 -14.32 24.18 -7.92
C ALA A 128 -12.91 23.67 -7.52
N TYR A 129 -12.43 22.58 -8.14
CA TYR A 129 -11.17 21.93 -7.77
C TYR A 129 -10.10 22.12 -8.86
N ALA A 130 -8.88 22.46 -8.44
CA ALA A 130 -7.74 22.56 -9.33
C ALA A 130 -7.22 21.18 -9.75
N LYS A 131 -6.81 21.04 -11.01
CA LYS A 131 -6.07 19.87 -11.49
C LYS A 131 -4.68 19.86 -10.91
N LYS A 132 -4.07 18.67 -10.77
CA LYS A 132 -2.65 18.55 -10.38
C LYS A 132 -1.71 19.32 -11.33
N THR A 133 -2.06 19.39 -12.61
CA THR A 133 -1.31 20.14 -13.62
C THR A 133 -1.40 21.66 -13.44
N GLU A 134 -2.40 22.14 -12.70
CA GLU A 134 -2.61 23.56 -12.40
C GLU A 134 -1.96 23.96 -11.06
N LEU A 135 -1.45 23.00 -10.28
CA LEU A 135 -0.78 23.28 -9.01
C LEU A 135 0.63 23.85 -9.25
N PRO A 136 0.97 25.00 -8.64
CA PRO A 136 2.32 25.53 -8.61
C PRO A 136 3.31 24.52 -8.01
N THR A 137 4.45 24.33 -8.66
CA THR A 137 5.53 23.45 -8.20
C THR A 137 6.73 24.23 -7.70
N LYS A 138 6.77 25.54 -7.94
CA LYS A 138 7.81 26.47 -7.48
C LYS A 138 7.15 27.66 -6.78
N THR A 139 7.83 28.22 -5.79
CA THR A 139 7.36 29.43 -5.08
C THR A 139 7.14 30.59 -6.04
N SER A 140 8.03 30.76 -7.04
CA SER A 140 7.94 31.79 -8.07
C SER A 140 6.69 31.70 -8.98
N GLN A 141 5.93 30.61 -8.92
CA GLN A 141 4.66 30.45 -9.64
C GLN A 141 3.44 30.89 -8.81
N LEU A 142 3.63 31.22 -7.52
CA LEU A 142 2.58 31.68 -6.64
C LEU A 142 2.36 33.19 -6.83
N THR A 143 1.14 33.60 -7.16
CA THR A 143 0.81 35.02 -7.40
C THR A 143 1.08 35.90 -6.17
N ASN A 144 0.95 35.34 -4.96
CA ASN A 144 1.25 36.05 -3.71
C ASN A 144 2.74 36.04 -3.31
N ASP A 145 3.62 35.46 -4.13
CA ASP A 145 5.08 35.51 -3.98
C ASP A 145 5.70 36.69 -4.77
N SER A 146 4.86 37.52 -5.40
CA SER A 146 5.25 38.75 -6.07
C SER A 146 5.76 39.78 -5.05
N GLY A 147 7.07 39.78 -4.81
CA GLY A 147 7.73 40.73 -3.91
C GLY A 147 8.95 40.18 -3.18
N PHE A 148 9.20 38.86 -3.24
CA PHE A 148 10.41 38.28 -2.67
C PHE A 148 11.57 38.40 -3.65
N LEU A 149 12.72 38.85 -3.13
CA LEU A 149 13.97 38.85 -3.87
C LEU A 149 14.40 37.40 -4.10
N THR A 150 14.29 36.92 -5.34
CA THR A 150 14.78 35.57 -5.73
C THR A 150 16.29 35.52 -5.94
N GLY A 151 16.97 36.64 -5.73
CA GLY A 151 18.41 36.82 -5.82
C GLY A 151 18.81 38.19 -5.26
N VAL A 152 20.09 38.35 -4.96
CA VAL A 152 20.64 39.64 -4.51
C VAL A 152 20.62 40.61 -5.71
N PRO A 153 19.93 41.76 -5.65
CA PRO A 153 19.91 42.74 -6.74
C PRO A 153 21.31 43.29 -7.03
N ALA A 154 21.56 43.69 -8.27
CA ALA A 154 22.89 44.10 -8.74
C ALA A 154 23.41 45.37 -8.05
N GLU A 155 22.53 46.18 -7.46
CA GLU A 155 22.89 47.34 -6.65
C GLU A 155 23.40 46.99 -5.24
N TYR A 156 23.21 45.75 -4.78
CA TYR A 156 23.73 45.29 -3.50
C TYR A 156 25.04 44.55 -3.70
N VAL A 157 26.00 44.81 -2.80
CA VAL A 157 27.31 44.15 -2.79
C VAL A 157 27.21 42.89 -1.93
N THR A 158 27.71 41.77 -2.44
CA THR A 158 27.80 40.51 -1.70
C THR A 158 29.02 40.48 -0.77
N GLU A 159 28.99 39.62 0.25
CA GLU A 159 30.13 39.41 1.16
C GLU A 159 31.41 38.99 0.41
N THR A 160 31.25 38.21 -0.67
CA THR A 160 32.35 37.79 -1.55
C THR A 160 32.95 38.97 -2.30
N GLU A 161 32.13 39.83 -2.89
CA GLU A 161 32.61 41.04 -3.57
C GLU A 161 33.28 42.00 -2.58
N LEU A 162 32.71 42.16 -1.39
CA LEU A 162 33.27 43.01 -0.33
C LEU A 162 34.65 42.49 0.12
N SER A 163 34.76 41.18 0.34
CA SER A 163 36.03 40.52 0.68
C SER A 163 37.06 40.65 -0.45
N GLY A 164 36.62 40.53 -1.71
CA GLY A 164 37.49 40.66 -2.89
C GLY A 164 38.06 42.07 -3.11
N LYS A 165 37.44 43.12 -2.53
CA LYS A 165 37.97 44.50 -2.60
C LYS A 165 39.18 44.72 -1.70
N GLY A 166 39.45 43.83 -0.74
CA GLY A 166 40.64 43.90 0.12
C GLY A 166 40.65 45.08 1.10
N TYR A 167 39.47 45.58 1.50
CA TYR A 167 39.37 46.63 2.51
C TYR A 167 39.96 46.17 3.84
N GLN A 168 40.68 47.06 4.53
CA GLN A 168 41.21 46.77 5.85
C GLN A 168 40.09 46.84 6.89
N THR A 169 40.08 45.89 7.81
CA THR A 169 39.21 45.94 8.99
C THR A 169 39.63 47.08 9.91
N GLY A 170 38.69 47.59 10.72
CA GLY A 170 39.01 48.59 11.74
C GLY A 170 40.14 48.15 12.67
N ALA A 171 40.22 46.85 13.01
CA ALA A 171 41.29 46.30 13.82
C ALA A 171 42.67 46.40 13.13
N GLN A 172 42.76 46.08 11.84
CA GLN A 172 44.01 46.20 11.08
C GLN A 172 44.47 47.65 10.97
N VAL A 173 43.54 48.59 10.77
CA VAL A 173 43.85 50.03 10.72
C VAL A 173 44.37 50.51 12.07
N THR A 174 43.68 50.16 13.16
CA THR A 174 44.12 50.51 14.52
C THR A 174 45.51 49.96 14.81
N GLN A 175 45.78 48.69 14.47
CA GLN A 175 47.10 48.09 14.69
C GLN A 175 48.20 48.81 13.90
N ALA A 176 47.96 49.14 12.63
CA ALA A 176 48.92 49.86 11.82
C ALA A 176 49.25 51.24 12.42
N ILE A 177 48.22 51.96 12.91
CA ILE A 177 48.40 53.26 13.59
C ILE A 177 49.18 53.10 14.89
N THR A 178 48.85 52.10 15.70
CA THR A 178 49.56 51.82 16.96
C THR A 178 51.04 51.54 16.70
N ASN A 179 51.36 50.65 15.75
CA ASN A 179 52.73 50.32 15.40
C ASN A 179 53.51 51.57 14.96
N ALA A 180 52.94 52.37 14.06
CA ALA A 180 53.58 53.60 13.60
C ALA A 180 53.81 54.60 14.74
N THR A 181 52.87 54.68 15.70
CA THR A 181 53.01 55.55 16.87
C THR A 181 54.10 55.05 17.82
N GLU A 182 54.19 53.73 18.01
CA GLU A 182 55.25 53.10 18.80
C GLU A 182 56.61 53.33 18.15
N ASP A 183 56.76 53.07 16.85
CA ASP A 183 58.01 53.28 16.11
C ASP A 183 58.51 54.73 16.22
N MET A 184 57.59 55.70 16.16
CA MET A 184 57.91 57.11 16.38
C MET A 184 58.35 57.41 17.82
N ALA A 185 57.74 56.76 18.83
CA ALA A 185 58.06 57.00 20.23
C ALA A 185 59.39 56.36 20.65
N THR A 186 59.73 55.20 20.10
CA THR A 186 60.94 54.44 20.41
C THR A 186 62.11 54.76 19.50
N ASN A 187 61.92 55.59 18.46
CA ASN A 187 62.91 55.81 17.40
C ASN A 187 63.40 54.49 16.79
N THR A 188 62.51 53.50 16.65
CA THR A 188 62.86 52.18 16.10
C THR A 188 63.58 52.34 14.76
N GLY A 189 64.76 51.73 14.61
CA GLY A 189 65.59 51.80 13.39
C GLY A 189 66.47 53.06 13.27
N VAL A 190 66.47 53.97 14.24
CA VAL A 190 67.47 55.05 14.32
C VAL A 190 68.83 54.51 14.78
N GLU A 191 68.84 53.51 15.66
CA GLU A 191 70.06 52.85 16.16
C GLU A 191 70.89 52.24 15.01
N GLU A 192 70.24 51.52 14.08
CA GLU A 192 70.90 50.95 12.89
C GLU A 192 71.55 52.03 12.00
N LYS A 193 70.93 53.22 11.91
CA LYS A 193 71.49 54.35 11.13
C LYS A 193 72.66 55.04 11.83
N LEU A 194 72.80 54.86 13.14
CA LEU A 194 73.86 55.45 13.96
C LEU A 194 75.05 54.51 14.16
N GLU A 195 74.98 53.24 13.73
CA GLU A 195 76.07 52.25 13.89
C GLU A 195 77.44 52.70 13.33
N GLY A 196 77.46 53.64 12.37
CA GLY A 196 78.69 54.19 11.79
C GLY A 196 79.23 55.47 12.46
N TYR A 197 78.55 55.98 13.49
CA TYR A 197 78.92 57.22 14.17
C TYR A 197 79.49 56.93 15.56
N ALA A 198 80.57 57.61 15.92
CA ALA A 198 81.13 57.53 17.27
C ALA A 198 80.22 58.27 18.27
N LEU A 199 79.99 57.66 19.43
CA LEU A 199 79.36 58.30 20.56
C LEU A 199 80.25 59.43 21.09
N LYS A 200 79.64 60.47 21.66
CA LYS A 200 80.39 61.57 22.27
C LYS A 200 81.34 61.10 23.39
N THR A 201 80.99 60.01 24.07
CA THR A 201 81.82 59.35 25.08
C THR A 201 83.00 58.58 24.50
N GLU A 202 82.93 58.21 23.22
CA GLU A 202 84.01 57.53 22.50
C GLU A 202 84.99 58.53 21.86
N ILE A 203 84.66 59.83 21.86
CA ILE A 203 85.59 60.88 21.42
C ILE A 203 86.62 61.10 22.54
N PRO A 204 87.93 60.92 22.30
CA PRO A 204 88.96 61.13 23.30
C PRO A 204 88.93 62.59 23.78
N THR A 205 89.06 62.78 25.10
CA THR A 205 89.16 64.11 25.68
C THR A 205 90.61 64.59 25.57
N VAL A 206 90.84 65.90 25.58
CA VAL A 206 92.20 66.47 25.50
C VAL A 206 93.11 65.92 26.61
N GLU A 207 92.53 65.59 27.77
CA GLU A 207 93.24 65.00 28.91
C GLU A 207 93.67 63.54 28.67
N SER A 208 92.99 62.81 27.77
CA SER A 208 93.34 61.43 27.43
C SER A 208 94.32 61.31 26.27
N ILE A 209 94.70 62.42 25.63
CA ILE A 209 95.70 62.43 24.56
C ILE A 209 97.07 62.66 25.20
N SER A 210 97.89 61.62 25.24
CA SER A 210 99.25 61.70 25.77
C SER A 210 100.19 62.39 24.79
N ASN A 211 101.23 63.08 25.31
CA ASN A 211 102.29 63.65 24.46
C ASN A 211 102.96 62.56 23.60
N SER A 212 103.06 61.33 24.09
CA SER A 212 103.57 60.20 23.30
C SER A 212 102.71 59.87 22.09
N GLU A 213 101.38 59.95 22.20
CA GLU A 213 100.48 59.75 21.07
C GLU A 213 100.62 60.88 20.05
N ILE A 214 100.74 62.13 20.51
CA ILE A 214 100.98 63.29 19.65
C ILE A 214 102.32 63.18 18.93
N ASP A 215 103.39 62.86 19.66
CA ASP A 215 104.74 62.75 19.14
C ASP A 215 104.85 61.62 18.10
N SER A 216 104.09 60.53 18.29
CA SER A 216 104.02 59.41 17.34
C SER A 216 103.41 59.80 15.99
N LEU A 217 102.62 60.88 15.91
CA LEU A 217 102.03 61.37 14.64
C LEU A 217 103.05 62.10 13.76
N PHE A 218 104.15 62.59 14.35
CA PHE A 218 105.19 63.37 13.66
C PHE A 218 106.49 62.60 13.47
N THR A 219 106.56 61.37 13.97
CA THR A 219 107.70 60.47 13.82
C THR A 219 107.32 59.30 12.91
N ALA A 220 107.09 59.62 11.64
CA ALA A 220 107.15 58.65 10.54
C ALA A 220 108.59 58.53 10.01
#